data_AF-A0A1G1PU40-F1
#
_entry.id   AF-A0A1G1PU40-F1
#
_cell.length_a   1.000
_cell.length_b   1.000
_cell.length_c   1.000
_cell.angle_alpha   90.00
_cell.angle_beta   90.00
_cell.angle_gamma   90.00
#
_symmetry.space_group_name_H-M   'P 1'
#
loop_
_entity.id
_entity.type
_entity.pdbx_description
1 polymer ?
#
loop_
_entity_poly.entity_id
_entity_poly.type
_entity_poly.pdbx_seq_one_letter_code
_entity_poly.pdbx_strand_id
1 'polypeptide(L)' 'MAEVNINASSKILVVDDDKTVRGFLELFLKTKGFANVVSAESGEDAIKIVEKENVKLILLDVMLP' A
#
# COMPACT_ATOMS: atom_id res chain seq x y z
N MET A 1 5.50 17.04 14.72
CA MET A 1 5.11 15.89 13.87
C MET A 1 5.80 16.09 12.53
N ALA A 2 6.42 15.06 11.95
CA ALA A 2 6.99 15.18 10.61
C ALA A 2 5.85 15.19 9.59
N GLU A 3 5.80 16.17 8.70
CA GLU A 3 4.87 16.14 7.57
C GLU A 3 5.27 15.02 6.62
N VAL A 4 4.33 14.12 6.33
CA VAL A 4 4.53 13.09 5.33
C VAL A 4 4.17 13.70 3.97
N ASN A 5 5.17 13.99 3.15
CA ASN A 5 4.96 14.49 1.79
C ASN A 5 4.76 13.32 0.83
N ILE A 6 3.54 13.20 0.29
CA ILE A 6 3.15 12.16 -0.68
C ILE A 6 3.00 12.80 -2.06
N ASN A 7 3.60 12.17 -3.08
CA ASN A 7 3.47 12.57 -4.48
C ASN A 7 3.23 11.36 -5.39
N ALA A 8 2.99 11.59 -6.69
CA ALA A 8 2.68 10.56 -7.68
C ALA A 8 3.74 9.43 -7.80
N SER A 9 5.00 9.72 -7.46
CA SER A 9 6.10 8.76 -7.47
C SER A 9 6.32 8.05 -6.13
N SER A 10 5.60 8.45 -5.08
CA SER A 10 5.70 7.83 -3.76
C SER A 10 5.20 6.40 -3.80
N LYS A 11 5.89 5.49 -3.11
CA LYS A 11 5.47 4.09 -3.02
C LYS A 11 4.37 3.95 -1.98
N ILE A 12 3.26 3.35 -2.40
CA ILE A 12 2.08 3.08 -1.57
C ILE A 12 1.91 1.57 -1.43
N LEU A 13 1.72 1.10 -0.21
CA LEU A 13 1.43 -0.30 0.09
C LEU A 13 -0.05 -0.47 0.46
N VAL A 14 -0.72 -1.40 -0.18
CA VAL A 14 -2.09 -1.84 0.18
C VAL A 14 -1.99 -3.20 0.87
N VAL A 15 -2.56 -3.34 2.06
CA VAL A 15 -2.53 -4.58 2.85
C VAL A 15 -3.96 -4.97 3.22
N ASP A 16 -4.40 -6.10 2.69
CA ASP A 16 -5.77 -6.63 2.85
C ASP A 16 -5.71 -8.10 2.40
N ASP A 17 -6.41 -9.05 3.01
CA ASP A 17 -6.38 -10.48 2.63
C ASP A 17 -7.42 -10.83 1.53
N ASP A 18 -8.39 -9.95 1.27
CA ASP A 18 -9.30 -10.03 0.13
C ASP A 18 -8.66 -9.50 -1.17
N LYS A 19 -8.43 -10.41 -2.10
CA LYS A 19 -7.85 -10.12 -3.42
C LYS A 19 -8.66 -9.10 -4.23
N THR A 20 -9.98 -9.11 -4.09
CA THR A 20 -10.89 -8.21 -4.81
C THR A 20 -10.72 -6.78 -4.31
N VAL A 21 -10.68 -6.60 -2.99
CA VAL A 21 -10.46 -5.29 -2.35
C VAL A 21 -9.05 -4.79 -2.67
N ARG A 22 -8.01 -5.62 -2.50
CA ARG A 22 -6.63 -5.28 -2.90
C ARG A 22 -6.56 -4.79 -4.35
N GLY A 23 -7.10 -5.58 -5.28
CA GLY A 23 -7.05 -5.28 -6.72
C GLY A 23 -7.81 -4.00 -7.09
N PHE A 24 -8.97 -3.76 -6.46
CA PHE A 24 -9.71 -2.52 -6.65
C PHE A 24 -8.93 -1.30 -6.16
N LEU A 25 -8.35 -1.35 -4.96
CA LEU A 25 -7.57 -0.25 -4.38
C LEU A 25 -6.31 0.04 -5.21
N GLU A 26 -5.61 -1.00 -5.67
CA GLU A 26 -4.48 -0.84 -6.58
C GLU A 26 -4.87 -0.12 -7.86
N LEU A 27 -5.92 -0.57 -8.53
CA LEU A 27 -6.40 0.03 -9.78
C LEU A 27 -6.83 1.48 -9.51
N PHE A 28 -7.60 1.72 -8.46
CA PHE A 28 -8.05 3.06 -8.08
C PHE A 28 -6.88 4.01 -7.87
N LEU A 29 -5.87 3.64 -7.08
CA LEU A 29 -4.69 4.48 -6.83
C LEU A 29 -3.90 4.73 -8.12
N LYS A 30 -3.72 3.71 -8.96
CA LYS A 30 -3.07 3.86 -10.28
C LYS A 30 -3.84 4.85 -11.17
N THR A 31 -5.17 4.80 -11.19
CA THR A 31 -6.00 5.76 -11.95
C THR A 31 -5.93 7.19 -11.41
N LYS A 32 -5.55 7.38 -10.14
CA LYS A 32 -5.30 8.69 -9.54
C LYS A 32 -3.88 9.22 -9.78
N GLY A 33 -3.06 8.49 -10.54
CA GLY A 33 -1.71 8.90 -10.93
C GLY A 33 -0.59 8.43 -10.01
N PHE A 34 -0.88 7.57 -9.03
CA PHE A 34 0.16 6.92 -8.24
C PHE A 34 0.79 5.77 -9.03
N ALA A 35 2.02 5.97 -9.48
CA ALA A 35 2.70 5.01 -10.34
C ALA A 35 3.24 3.78 -9.58
N ASN A 36 3.53 3.94 -8.28
CA ASN A 36 4.27 2.97 -7.47
C ASN A 36 3.38 2.33 -6.39
N VAL A 37 2.33 1.62 -6.81
CA VAL A 37 1.45 0.89 -5.88
C VAL A 37 1.85 -0.59 -5.81
N VAL A 38 2.10 -1.08 -4.60
CA VAL A 38 2.39 -2.48 -4.29
C VAL A 38 1.37 -3.00 -3.27
N SER A 39 1.22 -4.31 -3.16
CA SER A 39 0.28 -4.92 -2.23
C SER A 39 0.86 -6.11 -1.48
N ALA A 40 0.27 -6.42 -0.32
CA ALA A 40 0.53 -7.58 0.49
C ALA A 40 -0.79 -8.18 0.97
N GLU A 41 -0.84 -9.50 1.12
CA GLU A 41 -2.03 -10.22 1.60
C GLU A 41 -1.96 -10.60 3.08
N SER A 42 -0.83 -10.32 3.73
CA SER A 42 -0.57 -10.62 5.14
C SER A 42 0.25 -9.51 5.79
N GLY A 43 0.20 -9.44 7.12
CA GLY A 43 1.05 -8.54 7.90
C GLY A 43 2.54 -8.86 7.74
N GLU A 44 2.90 -10.15 7.68
CA GLU A 44 4.28 -10.60 7.51
C GLU A 44 4.87 -10.15 6.18
N ASP A 45 4.09 -10.24 5.09
CA ASP A 45 4.55 -9.78 3.79
C ASP A 45 4.61 -8.26 3.71
N ALA A 46 3.67 -7.56 4.36
CA ALA A 46 3.71 -6.10 4.50
C ALA A 46 4.98 -5.64 5.23
N ILE A 47 5.35 -6.30 6.33
CA ILE A 47 6.58 -5.99 7.08
C ILE A 47 7.81 -6.19 6.20
N LYS A 48 7.93 -7.33 5.50
CA LYS A 48 9.06 -7.60 4.58
C LYS A 48 9.19 -6.53 3.50
N ILE A 49 8.07 -5.99 3.00
CA ILE A 49 8.08 -4.91 2.01
C ILE A 49 8.56 -3.61 2.64
N VAL A 50 7.99 -3.21 3.80
CA VAL A 50 8.36 -1.96 4.49
C VAL A 50 9.83 -1.95 4.91
N GLU A 51 10.42 -3.09 5.25
CA GLU A 51 11.84 -3.21 5.59
C GLU A 51 12.77 -3.02 4.37
N LYS A 52 12.31 -3.36 3.17
CA LYS A 52 13.12 -3.34 1.94
C LYS A 52 12.87 -2.11 1.09
N GLU A 53 11.71 -1.49 1.23
CA GLU A 53 11.20 -0.48 0.32
C GLU A 53 10.84 0.81 1.07
N ASN A 54 11.08 1.97 0.45
CA ASN A 54 10.72 3.27 1.04
C ASN A 54 9.22 3.57 0.85
N VAL A 55 8.37 2.82 1.53
CA VAL A 55 6.91 3.01 1.56
C VAL A 55 6.59 4.31 2.30
N LYS A 56 5.79 5.18 1.68
CA LYS A 56 5.38 6.48 2.26
C LYS A 56 3.97 6.49 2.81
N LEU A 57 3.12 5.58 2.33
CA LEU A 57 1.74 5.42 2.77
C LEU A 57 1.37 3.94 2.77
N ILE A 58 0.67 3.51 3.82
CA ILE A 58 0.09 2.16 3.92
C ILE A 58 -1.42 2.32 4.05
N LEU A 59 -2.18 1.65 3.18
CA LEU A 59 -3.61 1.39 3.40
C LEU A 59 -3.71 -0.02 3.99
N LEU A 60 -4.11 -0.10 5.26
CA LEU A 60 -4.13 -1.33 6.03
C LEU A 60 -5.58 -1.68 6.37
N ASP A 61 -6.01 -2.88 6.00
CA ASP A 61 -7.24 -3.46 6.55
C ASP A 61 -7.03 -3.79 8.03
N VAL A 62 -7.99 -3.36 8.85
CA VAL A 62 -7.98 -3.54 10.31
C VAL A 62 -8.56 -4.89 10.72
N MET A 63 -9.28 -5.56 9.82
CA MET A 63 -9.88 -6.88 10.04
C MET A 63 -9.04 -8.02 9.49
N LEU A 64 -7.77 -7.76 9.14
CA LEU A 64 -6.80 -8.81 8.85
C LEU A 64 -6.77 -9.82 10.02
N PRO A 65 -6.90 -11.12 9.74
CA PRO A 65 -6.84 -12.15 10.77
C PRO A 65 -5.47 -12.27 11.46
#